data_AF-X1Q0K7-F1
#
_entry.id   AF-X1Q0K7-F1
#
_cell.length_a   1.000
_cell.length_b   1.000
_cell.length_c   1.000
_cell.angle_alpha   90.00
_cell.angle_beta   90.00
_cell.angle_gamma   90.00
#
_symmetry.space_group_name_H-M   'P 1'
#
loop_
_entity.id
_entity.type
_entity.pdbx_description
1 polymer ?
#
loop_
_entity_poly.entity_id
_entity_poly.type
_entity_poly.pdbx_seq_one_letter_code
_entity_poly.pdbx_strand_id
1 'polypeptide(L)'
;LATEKSKLREFCESHSILMPKGQKISQLKELDSNFPLPLILKPDLPLIGKKDIRVVWKSSDLESAVKSAIKSSGNGFAEVEEYIDGFDVGCLLYFLLPTQAGIPLVPQPGLFY
;
A
#
# COMPACT_ATOMS: atom_id res chain seq x y z
N LEU A 1 2.74 11.08 -1.36
CA LEU A 1 2.08 10.38 -0.24
C LEU A 1 1.85 8.91 -0.58
N ALA A 2 1.01 8.59 -1.56
CA ALA A 2 0.59 7.21 -1.86
C ALA A 2 1.70 6.21 -2.21
N THR A 3 2.87 6.69 -2.66
CA THR A 3 4.01 5.81 -2.99
C THR A 3 4.68 5.21 -1.75
N GLU A 4 4.65 5.91 -0.60
CA GLU A 4 5.19 5.43 0.67
C GLU A 4 4.02 4.99 1.57
N LYS A 5 3.91 3.69 1.84
CA LYS A 5 2.73 3.10 2.48
C LYS A 5 2.54 3.55 3.92
N SER A 6 3.63 3.60 4.67
CA SER A 6 3.65 4.10 6.05
C SER A 6 3.15 5.54 6.15
N LYS A 7 3.57 6.42 5.24
CA LYS A 7 3.08 7.81 5.19
C LYS A 7 1.60 7.90 4.81
N LEU A 8 1.14 7.05 3.88
CA LEU A 8 -0.29 6.96 3.58
C LEU A 8 -1.07 6.53 4.82
N ARG A 9 -0.53 5.58 5.61
CA ARG A 9 -1.15 5.15 6.86
C ARG A 9 -1.25 6.28 7.88
N GLU A 10 -0.14 6.94 8.18
CA GLU A 10 -0.08 8.09 9.09
C GLU A 10 -1.06 9.20 8.68
N PHE A 11 -1.19 9.44 7.37
CA PHE A 11 -2.17 10.37 6.83
C PHE A 11 -3.61 9.92 7.10
N CYS A 12 -3.95 8.67 6.82
CA CYS A 12 -5.30 8.16 7.09
C CYS A 12 -5.64 8.21 8.59
N GLU A 13 -4.73 7.78 9.45
CA GLU A 13 -4.89 7.81 10.92
C GLU A 13 -5.12 9.25 11.42
N SER A 14 -4.29 10.21 10.97
CA SER A 14 -4.44 11.63 11.36
C SER A 14 -5.73 12.29 10.86
N HIS A 15 -6.38 11.73 9.84
CA HIS A 15 -7.63 12.23 9.27
C HIS A 15 -8.85 11.37 9.66
N SER A 16 -8.71 10.44 10.61
CA SER A 16 -9.78 9.52 11.02
C SER A 16 -10.37 8.70 9.86
N ILE A 17 -9.56 8.41 8.85
CA ILE A 17 -9.91 7.52 7.74
C ILE A 17 -9.58 6.09 8.17
N LEU A 18 -10.58 5.21 8.12
CA LEU A 18 -10.40 3.80 8.46
C LEU A 18 -9.44 3.12 7.48
N MET A 19 -8.53 2.32 8.02
CA MET A 19 -7.62 1.49 7.24
C MET A 19 -7.16 0.28 8.06
N PRO A 20 -6.57 -0.74 7.42
CA PRO A 20 -6.01 -1.89 8.13
C PRO A 20 -4.95 -1.44 9.13
N LYS A 21 -4.89 -2.13 10.28
CA LYS A 21 -3.78 -1.92 11.23
C LYS A 21 -2.48 -2.26 10.53
N GLY A 22 -1.45 -1.46 10.77
CA GLY A 22 -0.16 -1.70 10.13
C GLY A 22 1.02 -1.18 10.93
N GLN A 23 2.20 -1.64 10.53
CA GLN A 23 3.47 -1.32 11.16
C GLN A 23 4.56 -1.23 10.09
N LYS A 24 5.33 -0.12 10.14
CA LYS A 24 6.56 0.03 9.37
C LYS A 24 7.70 -0.67 10.11
N ILE A 25 8.46 -1.51 9.40
CA ILE A 25 9.62 -2.22 9.96
C ILE A 25 10.81 -2.17 9.01
N SER A 26 12.02 -2.13 9.57
CA SER A 26 13.30 -2.27 8.84
C SER A 26 13.89 -3.68 8.97
N GLN A 27 13.33 -4.51 9.85
CA GLN A 27 13.77 -5.88 10.14
C GLN A 27 12.70 -6.61 10.95
N LEU A 28 12.69 -7.94 10.90
CA LEU A 28 11.65 -8.76 11.52
C LEU A 28 11.51 -8.55 13.03
N LYS A 29 12.61 -8.31 13.76
CA LYS A 29 12.59 -8.14 15.22
C LYS A 29 11.80 -6.93 15.70
N GLU A 30 11.48 -5.99 14.81
CA GLU A 30 10.68 -4.81 15.13
C GLU A 30 9.19 -5.10 15.11
N LEU A 31 8.76 -6.16 14.40
CA LEU A 31 7.36 -6.55 14.32
C LEU A 31 6.82 -6.92 15.71
N ASP A 32 5.64 -6.41 16.04
CA ASP A 32 4.92 -6.84 17.25
C ASP A 32 4.72 -8.35 17.25
N SER A 33 5.18 -9.02 18.32
CA SER A 33 5.02 -10.46 18.54
C SER A 33 3.56 -10.94 18.51
N ASN A 34 2.61 -10.05 18.77
CA ASN A 34 1.18 -10.34 18.78
C ASN A 34 0.47 -9.91 17.48
N PHE A 35 1.21 -9.48 16.44
CA PHE A 35 0.60 -9.13 15.16
C PHE A 35 -0.10 -10.37 14.55
N PRO A 36 -1.41 -10.29 14.23
CA PRO A 36 -2.17 -11.47 13.85
C PRO A 36 -1.78 -12.00 12.47
N LEU A 37 -1.97 -13.31 12.27
CA LEU A 37 -1.95 -13.96 10.97
C LEU A 37 -3.38 -14.27 10.50
N PRO A 38 -3.67 -14.26 9.17
CA PRO A 38 -2.74 -13.85 8.11
C PRO A 38 -2.45 -12.35 8.13
N LEU A 39 -1.29 -11.96 7.59
CA LEU A 39 -0.90 -10.57 7.41
C LEU A 39 -0.40 -10.33 5.98
N ILE A 40 -0.33 -9.07 5.57
CA ILE A 40 0.21 -8.65 4.28
C ILE A 40 1.54 -7.94 4.51
N LEU A 41 2.58 -8.38 3.81
CA LEU A 41 3.86 -7.67 3.73
C LEU A 41 3.98 -6.98 2.38
N LYS A 42 4.40 -5.71 2.42
CA LYS A 42 4.56 -4.87 1.25
C LYS A 42 5.87 -4.09 1.36
N PRO A 43 6.62 -3.84 0.27
CA PRO A 43 7.66 -2.81 0.29
C PRO A 43 7.03 -1.44 0.59
N ASP A 44 7.61 -0.69 1.52
CA ASP A 44 7.06 0.61 1.94
C ASP A 44 7.13 1.64 0.80
N LEU A 45 8.28 1.76 0.14
CA LEU A 45 8.47 2.54 -1.09
C LEU A 45 8.88 1.60 -2.24
N PRO A 46 7.95 0.95 -2.96
CA PRO A 46 8.29 -0.06 -3.96
C PRO A 46 9.01 0.56 -5.17
N LEU A 47 10.14 -0.02 -5.57
CA LEU A 47 10.86 0.37 -6.79
C LEU A 47 10.15 -0.13 -8.07
N ILE A 48 9.44 -1.26 -7.96
CA ILE A 48 8.67 -1.88 -9.03
C ILE A 48 7.27 -2.18 -8.47
N GLY A 49 6.23 -1.76 -9.19
CA GLY A 49 4.83 -1.98 -8.78
C GLY A 49 4.52 -3.45 -8.55
N LYS A 50 3.79 -3.74 -7.46
CA LYS A 50 3.34 -5.08 -7.03
C LYS A 50 4.46 -6.10 -6.72
N LYS A 51 5.73 -5.75 -6.84
CA LYS A 51 6.85 -6.65 -6.56
C LYS A 51 6.95 -6.95 -5.05
N ASP A 52 7.17 -8.22 -4.72
CA ASP A 52 7.40 -8.71 -3.35
C ASP A 52 6.33 -8.31 -2.32
N ILE A 53 5.09 -8.14 -2.79
CA ILE A 53 3.90 -8.10 -1.92
C ILE A 53 3.46 -9.54 -1.66
N ARG A 54 3.28 -9.91 -0.39
CA ARG A 54 2.92 -11.28 0.01
C ARG A 54 1.89 -11.29 1.13
N VAL A 55 0.93 -12.22 1.04
CA VAL A 55 0.12 -12.62 2.19
C VAL A 55 0.88 -13.73 2.92
N VAL A 56 1.10 -13.56 4.21
CA VAL A 56 1.79 -14.54 5.07
C VAL A 56 0.74 -15.21 5.93
N TRP A 57 0.56 -16.52 5.73
CA TRP A 57 -0.40 -17.35 6.48
C TRP A 57 0.21 -18.03 7.69
N LYS A 58 1.54 -18.22 7.69
CA LYS A 58 2.27 -18.98 8.69
C LYS A 58 3.53 -18.23 9.08
N SER A 59 3.88 -18.28 10.37
CA SER A 59 5.08 -17.63 10.90
C SER A 59 6.38 -18.13 10.26
N SER A 60 6.40 -19.36 9.72
CA SER A 60 7.55 -19.94 9.00
C SER A 60 7.98 -19.12 7.79
N ASP A 61 7.05 -18.42 7.16
CA ASP A 61 7.30 -17.73 5.88
C ASP A 61 7.70 -16.26 6.10
N LEU A 62 7.52 -15.78 7.33
CA LEU A 62 7.58 -14.38 7.71
C LEU A 62 8.97 -13.77 7.48
N GLU A 63 10.03 -14.45 7.90
CA GLU A 63 11.40 -13.96 7.72
C GLU A 63 11.74 -13.77 6.24
N SER A 64 11.38 -14.75 5.41
CA SER A 64 11.63 -14.69 3.97
C SER A 64 10.86 -13.54 3.31
N ALA A 65 9.61 -13.33 3.73
CA ALA A 65 8.75 -12.29 3.19
C ALA A 65 9.22 -10.89 3.60
N VAL A 66 9.64 -10.70 4.86
CA VAL A 66 10.18 -9.43 5.36
C VAL A 66 11.47 -9.06 4.60
N LYS A 67 12.40 -10.01 4.46
CA LYS A 67 13.64 -9.79 3.70
C LYS A 67 13.36 -9.40 2.25
N SER A 68 12.42 -10.08 1.59
CA SER A 68 12.03 -9.76 0.21
C SER A 68 11.41 -8.37 0.08
N ALA A 69 10.49 -8.00 0.97
CA ALA A 69 9.84 -6.70 0.96
C ALA A 69 10.82 -5.54 1.18
N ILE A 70 11.71 -5.66 2.17
CA ILE A 70 12.76 -4.66 2.45
C ILE A 70 13.69 -4.51 1.25
N LYS A 71 14.19 -5.62 0.68
CA LYS A 71 15.11 -5.61 -0.47
C LYS A 71 14.49 -4.95 -1.71
N SER A 72 13.17 -5.04 -1.88
CA SER A 72 12.43 -4.46 -3.00
C SER A 72 11.90 -3.05 -2.73
N SER A 73 12.18 -2.50 -1.54
CA SER A 73 11.89 -1.11 -1.19
C SER A 73 13.06 -0.20 -1.54
N GLY A 74 12.76 1.03 -1.98
CA GLY A 74 13.75 2.08 -2.22
C GLY A 74 14.23 2.77 -0.95
N ASN A 75 13.52 2.58 0.17
CA ASN A 75 13.83 3.22 1.45
C ASN A 75 14.31 2.26 2.54
N GLY A 76 14.39 0.95 2.26
CA GLY A 76 14.87 -0.06 3.21
C GLY A 76 13.82 -0.49 4.25
N PHE A 77 12.53 -0.23 4.00
CA PHE A 77 11.45 -0.57 4.92
C PHE A 77 10.38 -1.45 4.25
N ALA A 78 9.76 -2.29 5.07
CA ALA A 78 8.51 -2.98 4.73
C ALA A 78 7.36 -2.41 5.57
N GLU A 79 6.18 -2.41 4.98
CA GLU A 79 4.92 -2.20 5.68
C GLU A 79 4.28 -3.58 5.93
N VAL A 80 3.99 -3.86 7.19
CA VAL A 80 3.19 -5.00 7.63
C VAL A 80 1.77 -4.50 7.84
N GLU A 81 0.76 -5.16 7.27
CA GLU A 81 -0.64 -4.81 7.44
C GLU A 81 -1.46 -6.03 7.82
N GLU A 82 -2.55 -5.82 8.57
CA GLU A 82 -3.59 -6.81 8.79
C GLU A 82 -4.17 -7.28 7.43
N TYR A 83 -4.39 -8.58 7.30
CA TYR A 83 -5.15 -9.11 6.17
C TYR A 83 -6.64 -8.95 6.43
N ILE A 84 -7.32 -8.24 5.53
CA ILE A 84 -8.78 -8.09 5.57
C ILE A 84 -9.38 -9.06 4.56
N ASP A 85 -10.16 -10.02 5.06
CA ASP A 85 -10.98 -10.88 4.21
C ASP A 85 -12.22 -10.10 3.73
N GLY A 86 -12.52 -10.17 2.45
CA GLY A 86 -13.64 -9.43 1.85
C GLY A 86 -13.41 -9.01 0.41
N PHE A 87 -14.18 -8.00 -0.01
CA PHE A 87 -14.17 -7.50 -1.38
C PHE A 87 -13.06 -6.48 -1.62
N ASP A 88 -12.34 -6.65 -2.73
CA ASP A 88 -11.45 -5.62 -3.27
C ASP A 88 -12.25 -4.72 -4.23
N VAL A 89 -12.37 -3.43 -3.89
CA VAL A 89 -13.16 -2.45 -4.64
C VAL A 89 -12.28 -1.28 -5.04
N GLY A 90 -12.18 -1.04 -6.36
CA GLY A 90 -11.48 0.12 -6.92
C GLY A 90 -12.44 1.27 -7.22
N CYS A 91 -12.06 2.49 -6.86
CA CYS A 91 -12.77 3.72 -7.25
C CYS A 91 -11.84 4.59 -8.09
N LEU A 92 -12.28 4.97 -9.29
CA LEU A 92 -11.57 5.94 -10.13
C LEU A 92 -12.26 7.30 -9.99
N LEU A 93 -11.54 8.27 -9.42
CA LEU A 93 -12.02 9.65 -9.31
C LEU A 93 -11.37 10.51 -10.39
N TYR A 94 -12.20 11.21 -11.15
CA TYR A 94 -11.75 12.22 -12.10
C TYR A 94 -12.22 13.59 -11.63
N PHE A 95 -11.28 14.53 -11.50
CA PHE A 95 -11.59 15.92 -11.17
C PHE A 95 -11.61 16.74 -12.46
N LEU A 96 -12.77 17.28 -12.81
CA LEU A 96 -12.88 18.33 -13.82
C LEU A 96 -12.36 19.62 -13.19
N LEU A 97 -11.11 19.96 -13.48
CA LEU A 97 -10.61 21.29 -13.14
C LEU A 97 -11.37 22.32 -14.00
N PRO A 98 -11.91 23.39 -13.40
CA PRO A 98 -12.53 24.44 -14.18
C PRO A 98 -11.47 25.03 -15.12
N THR A 99 -11.71 24.91 -16.43
CA THR A 99 -10.93 25.64 -17.42
C THR A 99 -11.18 27.13 -17.20
N GLN A 100 -10.11 27.89 -16.99
CA GLN A 100 -10.21 29.32 -17.30
C GLN A 100 -10.56 29.40 -18.80
N ALA A 101 -11.75 29.92 -19.10
CA ALA A 101 -12.38 30.03 -20.41
C ALA A 101 -13.02 28.73 -20.97
N GLY A 102 -14.30 28.52 -20.65
CA GLY A 102 -15.41 28.39 -21.62
C GLY A 102 -15.38 27.33 -22.74
N ILE A 103 -14.38 26.44 -22.82
CA ILE A 103 -14.32 25.42 -23.87
C ILE A 103 -14.71 24.07 -23.25
N PRO A 104 -15.79 23.41 -23.72
CA PRO A 104 -16.15 22.09 -23.23
C PRO A 104 -15.11 21.06 -23.66
N LEU A 105 -14.63 20.26 -22.72
CA LEU A 105 -13.83 19.08 -23.00
C LEU A 105 -14.76 17.99 -23.58
N VAL A 106 -14.69 17.77 -24.89
CA VAL A 106 -15.26 16.58 -25.51
C VAL A 106 -14.36 15.39 -25.13
N PRO A 107 -14.87 14.34 -24.48
CA PRO A 107 -14.07 13.16 -24.19
C PRO A 107 -13.70 12.48 -25.51
N GLN A 108 -12.40 12.40 -25.81
CA GLN A 108 -11.88 11.58 -26.91
C GLN A 108 -11.89 10.11 -26.43
N PRO A 109 -12.66 9.22 -27.06
CA PRO A 109 -12.62 7.81 -26.71
C PRO A 109 -11.37 7.19 -27.32
N GLY A 110 -10.47 6.70 -26.47
CA GLY A 110 -9.41 5.78 -26.87
C GLY A 110 -8.01 6.23 -26.51
N LEU A 111 -7.59 5.95 -25.28
CA LEU A 111 -6.19 5.69 -24.93
C LEU A 111 -6.15 5.01 -23.56
N PHE A 112 -6.67 3.78 -23.53
CA PHE A 112 -6.29 2.79 -22.53
C PHE A 112 -5.53 1.71 -23.29
N TYR A 113 -4.21 1.71 -23.18
CA TYR A 113 -3.33 0.57 -23.42
C TYR A 113 -2.42 0.43 -22.21
#